data_AF-A0A2V5IBS8-F1
#
_entry.id   AF-A0A2V5IBS8-F1
#
_cell.length_a   1.000
_cell.length_b   1.000
_cell.length_c   1.000
_cell.angle_alpha   90.00
_cell.angle_beta   90.00
_cell.angle_gamma   90.00
#
_symmetry.space_group_name_H-M   'P 1'
#
loop_
_entity.id
_entity.type
_entity.pdbx_description
1 polymer ?
#
loop_
_entity_poly.entity_id
_entity_poly.type
_entity_poly.pdbx_seq_one_letter_code
_entity_poly.pdbx_strand_id
1 'polypeptide(L)'
;MASTKYSTAKGRALRQWACSPQGLFVTIFFMHYFAWMGVNIWLHENPPQSMCHPTCDADNSPRQKWVEITSQVMYAHNYFPGFALAICNTRNMYLWCRWRLGGSLPTRQKALATLAWLHDCWFRLDDRVSSAATNPLDEDEEAGGPWRPPTPMWKMDVVVWSYMLNTVLSLCLAMCMWALNRSNRPYWLPSCLALLTGVVVAPGGAIIGLEKRRMR
;
A
#
# COMPACT_ATOMS: atom_id res chain seq x y z
N MET A 1 35.28 -10.54 6.30
CA MET A 1 34.82 -9.96 7.60
C MET A 1 33.87 -8.76 7.48
N ALA A 2 33.64 -8.14 6.31
CA ALA A 2 32.72 -7.01 6.18
C ALA A 2 31.21 -7.38 6.26
N SER A 3 30.85 -8.59 5.82
CA SER A 3 29.46 -9.07 5.77
C SER A 3 28.79 -9.18 7.15
N THR A 4 29.53 -9.64 8.17
CA THR A 4 29.02 -9.81 9.54
C THR A 4 28.75 -8.48 10.25
N LYS A 5 29.58 -7.45 10.03
CA LYS A 5 29.34 -6.08 10.55
C LYS A 5 28.13 -5.40 9.89
N TYR A 6 27.96 -5.61 8.59
CA TYR A 6 26.82 -5.08 7.83
C TYR A 6 25.48 -5.68 8.28
N SER A 7 25.46 -7.01 8.51
CA SER A 7 24.27 -7.73 9.00
C SER A 7 23.87 -7.29 10.42
N THR A 8 24.84 -7.13 11.32
CA THR A 8 24.58 -6.68 12.70
C THR A 8 24.15 -5.22 12.80
N ALA A 9 24.63 -4.34 11.91
CA ALA A 9 24.16 -2.95 11.83
C ALA A 9 22.69 -2.87 11.35
N LYS A 10 22.33 -3.65 10.31
CA LYS A 10 20.94 -3.74 9.84
C LYS A 10 20.00 -4.34 10.87
N GLY A 11 20.42 -5.39 11.59
CA GLY A 11 19.61 -6.00 12.65
C GLY A 11 19.30 -5.03 13.79
N ARG A 12 20.27 -4.20 14.20
CA ARG A 12 20.04 -3.14 15.19
C ARG A 12 19.07 -2.07 14.68
N ALA A 13 19.24 -1.60 13.45
CA ALA A 13 18.34 -0.61 12.86
C ALA A 13 16.90 -1.14 12.73
N LEU A 14 16.73 -2.40 12.35
CA LEU A 14 15.41 -3.05 12.28
C LEU A 14 14.76 -3.15 13.67
N ARG A 15 15.51 -3.59 14.68
CA ARG A 15 15.01 -3.67 16.06
C ARG A 15 14.62 -2.30 16.60
N GLN A 16 15.43 -1.28 16.33
CA GLN A 16 15.16 0.09 16.77
C GLN A 16 13.92 0.67 16.08
N TRP A 17 13.73 0.38 14.78
CA TRP A 17 12.51 0.73 14.07
C TRP A 17 11.29 -0.05 14.59
N ALA A 18 11.41 -1.36 14.83
CA ALA A 18 10.32 -2.18 15.36
C ALA A 18 9.89 -1.76 16.77
N CYS A 19 10.80 -1.23 17.58
CA CYS A 19 10.50 -0.64 18.89
C CYS A 19 10.01 0.82 18.82
N SER A 20 10.00 1.47 17.65
CA SER A 20 9.35 2.77 17.50
C SER A 20 7.83 2.60 17.62
N PRO A 21 7.06 3.59 18.10
CA PRO A 21 5.61 3.46 18.28
C PRO A 21 4.88 3.07 16.98
N GLN A 22 5.31 3.64 15.84
CA GLN A 22 4.77 3.28 14.54
C GLN A 22 5.20 1.86 14.11
N GLY A 23 6.48 1.50 14.28
CA GLY A 23 6.97 0.17 13.93
C GLY A 23 6.36 -0.94 14.79
N LEU A 24 6.07 -0.65 16.06
CA LEU A 24 5.44 -1.58 16.99
C LEU A 24 3.99 -1.86 16.58
N PHE A 25 3.22 -0.81 16.23
CA PHE A 25 1.87 -0.97 15.68
C PHE A 25 1.88 -1.84 14.42
N VAL A 26 2.77 -1.55 13.46
CA VAL A 26 2.90 -2.33 12.22
C VAL A 26 3.28 -3.79 12.51
N THR A 27 4.20 -4.01 13.45
CA THR A 27 4.67 -5.36 13.81
C THR A 27 3.55 -6.18 14.44
N ILE A 28 2.81 -5.61 15.40
CA ILE A 28 1.65 -6.28 16.03
C ILE A 28 0.58 -6.58 14.98
N PHE A 29 0.31 -5.64 14.08
CA PHE A 29 -0.67 -5.82 13.01
C PHE A 29 -0.33 -7.00 12.10
N PHE A 30 0.91 -7.11 11.62
CA PHE A 30 1.33 -8.25 10.80
C PHE A 30 1.37 -9.55 11.60
N MET A 31 1.82 -9.52 12.85
CA MET A 31 1.82 -10.70 13.71
C MET A 31 0.39 -11.23 13.94
N HIS A 32 -0.57 -10.33 14.14
CA HIS A 32 -1.98 -10.69 14.29
C HIS A 32 -2.54 -11.31 13.00
N TYR A 33 -2.22 -10.74 11.84
CA TYR A 33 -2.58 -11.32 10.54
C TYR A 33 -2.04 -12.74 10.35
N PHE A 34 -0.74 -12.97 10.62
CA PHE A 34 -0.13 -14.29 10.50
C PHE A 34 -0.69 -15.30 11.51
N ALA A 35 -1.04 -14.86 12.72
CA ALA A 35 -1.70 -15.72 13.70
C ALA A 35 -3.07 -16.21 13.19
N TRP A 36 -3.91 -15.33 12.66
CA TRP A 36 -5.20 -15.71 12.08
C TRP A 36 -5.05 -16.54 10.80
N MET A 37 -4.05 -16.26 9.96
CA MET A 37 -3.70 -17.11 8.82
C MET A 37 -3.38 -18.55 9.29
N GLY A 38 -2.61 -18.70 10.38
CA GLY A 38 -2.30 -20.00 10.97
C GLY A 38 -3.55 -20.72 11.47
N VAL A 39 -4.47 -20.00 12.13
CA VAL A 39 -5.78 -20.55 12.55
C VAL A 39 -6.60 -21.01 11.34
N ASN A 40 -6.58 -20.26 10.24
CA ASN A 40 -7.29 -20.62 9.01
C ASN A 40 -6.78 -21.94 8.44
N ILE A 41 -5.45 -22.05 8.26
CA ILE A 41 -4.78 -23.26 7.76
C ILE A 41 -5.10 -24.45 8.68
N TRP A 42 -5.00 -24.26 10.00
CA TRP A 42 -5.30 -25.29 10.98
C TRP A 42 -6.74 -25.82 10.88
N LEU A 43 -7.73 -24.94 10.72
CA LEU A 43 -9.14 -25.31 10.55
C LEU A 43 -9.44 -26.04 9.23
N HIS A 44 -8.66 -25.80 8.19
CA HIS A 44 -8.81 -26.46 6.89
C HIS A 44 -8.17 -27.85 6.87
N GLU A 45 -6.92 -27.98 7.33
CA GLU A 45 -6.16 -29.22 7.23
C GLU A 45 -6.47 -30.21 8.36
N ASN A 46 -6.59 -29.74 9.61
CA ASN A 46 -6.74 -30.60 10.79
C ASN A 46 -7.74 -30.00 11.79
N PRO A 47 -9.05 -29.97 11.45
CA PRO A 47 -10.05 -29.38 12.32
C PRO A 47 -10.15 -30.17 13.64
N PRO A 48 -10.28 -29.49 14.79
CA PRO A 48 -10.46 -30.17 16.08
C PRO A 48 -11.77 -30.96 16.08
N GLN A 49 -11.72 -32.21 16.57
CA GLN A 49 -12.87 -33.13 16.58
C GLN A 49 -14.08 -32.56 17.35
N SER A 50 -13.84 -31.72 18.36
CA SER A 50 -14.89 -31.01 19.12
C SER A 50 -15.73 -30.05 18.27
N MET A 51 -15.24 -29.67 17.09
CA MET A 51 -15.96 -28.81 16.14
C MET A 51 -16.77 -29.60 15.09
N CYS A 52 -16.73 -30.94 15.12
CA CYS A 52 -17.38 -31.81 14.15
C CYS A 52 -18.72 -32.38 14.65
N HIS A 53 -19.66 -31.49 14.95
CA HIS A 53 -21.03 -31.86 15.31
C HIS A 53 -22.02 -30.97 14.52
N PRO A 54 -23.00 -31.54 13.78
CA PRO A 54 -23.29 -32.97 13.58
C PRO A 54 -22.35 -33.70 12.60
N THR A 55 -21.75 -33.00 11.63
CA THR A 55 -20.67 -33.49 10.75
C THR A 55 -19.63 -32.38 10.53
N CYS A 56 -18.39 -32.71 10.17
CA CYS A 56 -17.32 -31.73 9.98
C CYS A 56 -17.59 -30.76 8.81
N ASP A 57 -18.40 -31.16 7.82
CA ASP A 57 -18.69 -30.40 6.61
C ASP A 57 -20.12 -29.84 6.58
N ALA A 58 -20.90 -30.01 7.65
CA ALA A 58 -22.20 -29.38 7.76
C ALA A 58 -22.05 -27.85 7.75
N ASP A 59 -22.92 -27.15 7.01
CA ASP A 59 -22.92 -25.69 6.92
C ASP A 59 -22.99 -25.01 8.29
N ASN A 60 -23.69 -25.59 9.25
CA ASN A 60 -23.84 -25.00 10.58
C ASN A 60 -22.83 -25.53 11.61
N SER A 61 -21.82 -26.29 11.18
CA SER A 61 -20.79 -26.82 12.08
C SER A 61 -20.00 -25.68 12.75
N PRO A 62 -19.56 -25.87 14.00
CA PRO A 62 -18.66 -24.93 14.67
C PRO A 62 -17.42 -24.59 13.84
N ARG A 63 -16.85 -25.58 13.12
CA ARG A 63 -15.71 -25.39 12.21
C ARG A 63 -16.00 -24.32 11.17
N GLN A 64 -17.10 -24.46 10.44
CA GLN A 64 -17.47 -23.56 9.36
C GLN A 64 -17.72 -22.13 9.87
N LYS A 65 -18.30 -21.97 11.06
CA LYS A 65 -18.47 -20.67 11.72
C LYS A 65 -17.11 -20.00 12.03
N TRP A 66 -16.15 -20.78 12.55
CA TRP A 66 -14.80 -20.29 12.82
C TRP A 66 -14.00 -19.97 11.56
N VAL A 67 -14.17 -20.75 10.49
CA VAL A 67 -13.59 -20.46 9.18
C VAL A 67 -14.12 -19.12 8.65
N GLU A 68 -15.44 -18.89 8.75
CA GLU A 68 -16.05 -17.62 8.37
C GLU A 68 -15.46 -16.45 9.18
N ILE A 69 -15.45 -16.55 10.53
CA ILE A 69 -14.89 -15.50 11.39
C ILE A 69 -13.42 -15.22 11.04
N THR A 70 -12.61 -16.27 10.93
CA THR A 70 -11.19 -16.14 10.58
C THR A 70 -11.02 -15.44 9.24
N SER A 71 -11.82 -15.81 8.24
CA SER A 71 -11.79 -15.17 6.92
C SER A 71 -12.17 -13.69 6.99
N GLN A 72 -13.22 -13.34 7.73
CA GLN A 72 -13.65 -11.95 7.92
C GLN A 72 -12.58 -11.10 8.59
N VAL A 73 -11.89 -11.64 9.60
CA VAL A 73 -10.78 -10.95 10.26
C VAL A 73 -9.60 -10.73 9.32
N MET A 74 -9.22 -11.74 8.53
CA MET A 74 -8.16 -11.62 7.53
C MET A 74 -8.51 -10.62 6.43
N TYR A 75 -9.76 -10.60 6.00
CA TYR A 75 -10.28 -9.63 5.05
C TYR A 75 -10.26 -8.21 5.62
N ALA A 76 -10.69 -8.00 6.88
CA ALA A 76 -10.59 -6.72 7.56
C ALA A 76 -9.14 -6.20 7.65
N HIS A 77 -8.16 -7.08 7.87
CA HIS A 77 -6.74 -6.71 7.80
C HIS A 77 -6.29 -6.23 6.43
N ASN A 78 -6.90 -6.71 5.35
CA ASN A 78 -6.59 -6.21 4.00
C ASN A 78 -7.29 -4.86 3.73
N TYR A 79 -8.49 -4.63 4.27
CA TYR A 79 -9.24 -3.38 4.06
C TYR A 79 -8.70 -2.20 4.85
N PHE A 80 -8.29 -2.42 6.10
CA PHE A 80 -7.93 -1.33 7.01
C PHE A 80 -6.74 -0.48 6.50
N PRO A 81 -5.62 -1.07 6.03
CA PRO A 81 -4.54 -0.32 5.40
C PRO A 81 -4.98 0.34 4.10
N GLY A 82 -5.79 -0.35 3.28
CA GLY A 82 -6.33 0.20 2.03
C GLY A 82 -7.17 1.46 2.27
N PHE A 83 -8.02 1.47 3.29
CA PHE A 83 -8.88 2.61 3.65
C PHE A 83 -8.08 3.77 4.26
N ALA A 84 -7.15 3.49 5.16
CA ALA A 84 -6.27 4.51 5.74
C ALA A 84 -5.41 5.17 4.64
N LEU A 85 -4.88 4.37 3.71
CA LEU A 85 -4.18 4.86 2.54
C LEU A 85 -5.12 5.61 1.58
N ALA A 86 -6.39 5.22 1.46
CA ALA A 86 -7.36 5.93 0.62
C ALA A 86 -7.53 7.39 1.02
N ILE A 87 -7.76 7.64 2.31
CA ILE A 87 -7.93 9.01 2.82
C ILE A 87 -6.69 9.86 2.51
N CYS A 88 -5.51 9.34 2.80
CA CYS A 88 -4.25 10.05 2.54
C CYS A 88 -3.96 10.26 1.04
N ASN A 89 -4.35 9.31 0.18
CA ASN A 89 -4.05 9.33 -1.25
C ASN A 89 -5.09 10.09 -2.10
N THR A 90 -6.26 10.42 -1.56
CA THR A 90 -7.26 11.26 -2.27
C THR A 90 -6.68 12.60 -2.73
N ARG A 91 -5.80 13.21 -1.91
CA ARG A 91 -5.06 14.42 -2.28
C ARG A 91 -4.16 14.21 -3.50
N ASN A 92 -3.41 13.10 -3.53
CA ASN A 92 -2.51 12.78 -4.64
C ASN A 92 -3.29 12.54 -5.93
N MET A 93 -4.44 11.87 -5.84
CA MET A 93 -5.34 11.68 -6.97
C MET A 93 -5.92 13.00 -7.48
N TYR A 94 -6.39 13.87 -6.59
CA TYR A 94 -6.90 15.20 -6.98
C TYR A 94 -5.84 16.03 -7.72
N LEU A 95 -4.61 16.06 -7.19
CA LEU A 95 -3.49 16.77 -7.83
C LEU A 95 -3.13 16.15 -9.17
N TRP A 96 -3.11 14.82 -9.27
CA TRP A 96 -2.86 14.12 -10.52
C TRP A 96 -3.93 14.43 -11.58
N CYS A 97 -5.22 14.40 -11.20
CA CYS A 97 -6.32 14.81 -12.08
C CYS A 97 -6.15 16.26 -12.55
N ARG A 98 -5.78 17.20 -11.67
CA ARG A 98 -5.51 18.60 -12.07
C ARG A 98 -4.31 18.73 -12.99
N TRP A 99 -3.28 17.90 -12.82
CA TRP A 99 -2.12 17.90 -13.70
C TRP A 99 -2.44 17.36 -15.11
N ARG A 100 -3.22 16.27 -15.21
CA ARG A 100 -3.56 15.63 -16.49
C ARG A 100 -4.76 16.26 -17.21
N LEU A 101 -5.82 16.57 -16.47
CA LEU A 101 -7.12 17.03 -16.99
C LEU A 101 -7.35 18.53 -16.79
N GLY A 102 -6.42 19.25 -16.16
CA GLY A 102 -6.54 20.70 -15.97
C GLY A 102 -6.58 21.44 -17.31
N GLY A 103 -7.57 22.32 -17.49
CA GLY A 103 -7.75 23.06 -18.75
C GLY A 103 -6.67 24.12 -19.03
N SER A 104 -6.06 24.71 -17.99
CA SER A 104 -5.03 25.74 -18.15
C SER A 104 -3.63 25.22 -17.82
N LEU A 105 -2.66 25.56 -18.67
CA LEU A 105 -1.23 25.26 -18.49
C LEU A 105 -0.68 25.60 -17.08
N PRO A 106 -0.94 26.81 -16.52
CA PRO A 106 -0.45 27.14 -15.17
C PRO A 106 -1.06 26.25 -14.08
N THR A 107 -2.32 25.83 -14.22
CA THR A 107 -2.94 24.91 -13.26
C THR A 107 -2.25 23.54 -13.28
N ARG A 108 -1.90 23.06 -14.47
CA ARG A 108 -1.25 21.75 -14.63
C ARG A 108 0.16 21.76 -14.04
N GLN A 109 0.91 22.83 -14.29
CA GLN A 109 2.27 23.03 -13.74
C GLN A 109 2.25 23.15 -12.22
N LYS A 110 1.34 23.96 -11.65
CA LYS A 110 1.19 24.10 -10.20
C LYS A 110 0.83 22.78 -9.52
N ALA A 111 -0.05 21.99 -10.12
CA ALA A 111 -0.44 20.68 -9.60
C ALA A 111 0.74 19.69 -9.61
N LEU A 112 1.51 19.65 -10.71
CA LEU A 112 2.73 18.84 -10.82
C LEU A 112 3.79 19.27 -9.79
N ALA A 113 4.04 20.57 -9.64
CA ALA A 113 5.01 21.10 -8.66
C ALA A 113 4.61 20.73 -7.22
N THR A 114 3.32 20.85 -6.90
CA THR A 114 2.79 20.43 -5.59
C THR A 114 2.98 18.93 -5.37
N LEU A 115 2.74 18.11 -6.40
CA LEU A 115 2.93 16.66 -6.34
C LEU A 115 4.41 16.30 -6.16
N ALA A 116 5.31 17.02 -6.82
CA ALA A 116 6.75 16.84 -6.69
C ALA A 116 7.22 17.16 -5.27
N TRP A 117 6.76 18.28 -4.71
CA TRP A 117 7.08 18.67 -3.33
C TRP A 117 6.61 17.63 -2.29
N LEU A 118 5.40 17.09 -2.46
CA LEU A 118 4.88 16.03 -1.58
C LEU A 118 5.70 14.73 -1.60
N HIS A 119 6.40 14.51 -2.71
CA HIS A 119 7.15 13.28 -2.96
C HIS A 119 8.65 13.54 -3.15
N ASP A 120 9.16 14.66 -2.61
CA ASP A 120 10.55 15.12 -2.77
C ASP A 120 11.59 14.09 -2.30
N CYS A 121 11.21 13.21 -1.36
CA CYS A 121 12.06 12.12 -0.89
C CYS A 121 12.43 11.07 -1.95
N TRP A 122 11.72 11.01 -3.08
CA TRP A 122 12.02 10.07 -4.18
C TRP A 122 11.80 10.63 -5.58
N PHE A 123 11.00 11.67 -5.76
CA PHE A 123 10.68 12.26 -7.07
C PHE A 123 11.36 13.62 -7.23
N ARG A 124 12.08 13.80 -8.34
CA ARG A 124 12.75 15.06 -8.69
C ARG A 124 12.19 15.60 -9.99
N LEU A 125 11.66 16.82 -9.93
CA LEU A 125 11.14 17.53 -11.09
C LEU A 125 12.29 18.11 -11.93
N ASP A 126 12.08 18.26 -13.24
CA ASP A 126 13.01 18.98 -14.13
C ASP A 126 12.96 20.49 -13.83
N ASP A 127 14.12 21.10 -13.63
CA ASP A 127 14.26 22.52 -13.31
C ASP A 127 13.60 23.43 -14.35
N ARG A 128 13.55 23.01 -15.63
CA ARG A 128 12.86 23.75 -16.71
C ARG A 128 11.33 23.80 -16.54
N VAL A 129 10.76 22.78 -15.92
CA VAL A 129 9.32 22.70 -15.63
C VAL A 129 9.01 23.36 -14.28
N SER A 130 9.96 23.32 -13.35
CA SER A 130 9.89 24.00 -12.07
C SER A 130 9.88 25.53 -12.25
N SER A 131 10.80 26.09 -13.05
CA SER A 131 10.89 27.53 -13.32
C SER A 131 9.69 28.09 -14.09
N ALA A 132 8.96 27.27 -14.83
CA ALA A 132 7.70 27.67 -15.47
C ALA A 132 6.49 27.68 -14.51
N ALA A 133 6.59 26.99 -13.36
CA ALA A 133 5.54 26.91 -12.35
C ALA A 133 5.69 27.98 -11.25
N THR A 134 6.90 28.49 -11.03
CA THR A 134 7.23 29.55 -10.07
C THR A 134 7.14 30.91 -10.76
N ASN A 135 6.53 31.91 -10.11
CA ASN A 135 6.61 33.29 -10.59
C ASN A 135 8.08 33.77 -10.55
N PRO A 136 8.52 34.70 -11.43
CA PRO A 136 9.94 35.03 -11.64
C PRO A 136 10.61 35.85 -10.50
N LEU A 137 10.20 35.72 -9.24
CA LEU A 137 10.63 36.62 -8.17
C LEU A 137 11.37 35.98 -7.00
N ASP A 138 11.64 34.67 -7.02
CA ASP A 138 12.45 34.02 -5.99
C ASP A 138 13.60 33.24 -6.67
N GLU A 139 14.53 33.97 -7.29
CA GLU A 139 15.88 33.47 -7.53
C GLU A 139 16.69 33.79 -6.28
N ASP A 140 17.04 32.77 -5.48
CA ASP A 140 18.25 32.70 -4.64
C ASP A 140 18.21 31.41 -3.79
N GLU A 141 18.80 30.33 -4.31
CA GLU A 141 19.70 29.45 -3.54
C GLU A 141 20.32 28.41 -4.47
N GLU A 142 21.59 28.60 -4.82
CA GLU A 142 22.43 27.60 -5.47
C GLU A 142 22.60 26.37 -4.57
N ALA A 143 21.77 25.35 -4.77
CA ALA A 143 22.00 24.03 -4.20
C ALA A 143 23.10 23.30 -5.00
N GLY A 144 24.37 23.59 -4.69
CA GLY A 144 25.58 22.97 -5.24
C GLY A 144 25.76 21.49 -4.89
N GLY A 145 24.74 20.66 -5.14
CA GLY A 145 24.81 19.20 -5.08
C GLY A 145 25.16 18.58 -6.45
N PRO A 146 25.64 17.32 -6.50
CA PRO A 146 25.84 16.61 -7.76
C PRO A 146 24.56 16.64 -8.61
N TRP A 147 24.67 17.06 -9.88
CA TRP A 147 23.54 17.04 -10.82
C TRP A 147 22.99 15.61 -10.92
N ARG A 148 21.77 15.41 -10.42
CA ARG A 148 21.05 14.13 -10.58
C ARG A 148 19.95 14.32 -11.60
N PRO A 149 19.88 13.45 -12.62
CA PRO A 149 18.93 13.61 -13.70
C PRO A 149 17.49 13.57 -13.19
N PRO A 150 16.58 14.36 -13.82
CA PRO A 150 15.19 14.42 -13.42
C PRO A 150 14.51 13.05 -13.50
N THR A 151 13.54 12.82 -12.63
CA THR A 151 12.77 11.59 -12.64
C THR A 151 11.75 11.62 -13.77
N PRO A 152 11.61 10.55 -14.57
CA PRO A 152 10.64 10.54 -15.64
C PRO A 152 9.22 10.56 -15.09
N MET A 153 8.34 11.37 -15.71
CA MET A 153 6.98 11.64 -15.21
C MET A 153 6.09 10.39 -15.10
N TRP A 154 6.30 9.39 -15.96
CA TRP A 154 5.52 8.14 -15.94
C TRP A 154 5.63 7.38 -14.62
N LYS A 155 6.76 7.51 -13.90
CA LYS A 155 6.94 6.90 -12.57
C LYS A 155 5.94 7.45 -11.57
N MET A 156 5.65 8.75 -11.66
CA MET A 156 4.62 9.38 -10.84
C MET A 156 3.23 8.86 -11.17
N ASP A 157 2.90 8.72 -12.46
CA ASP A 157 1.63 8.14 -12.87
C ASP A 157 1.46 6.73 -12.30
N VAL A 158 2.46 5.85 -12.44
CA VAL A 158 2.39 4.47 -11.93
C VAL A 158 2.19 4.44 -10.41
N VAL A 159 2.90 5.30 -9.66
CA VAL A 159 2.76 5.37 -8.20
C VAL A 159 1.35 5.83 -7.81
N VAL A 160 0.86 6.93 -8.39
CA VAL A 160 -0.49 7.45 -8.09
C VAL A 160 -1.57 6.44 -8.48
N TRP A 161 -1.46 5.82 -9.65
CA TRP A 161 -2.40 4.78 -10.10
C TRP A 161 -2.35 3.52 -9.23
N SER A 162 -1.17 3.10 -8.77
CA SER A 162 -1.05 1.96 -7.85
C SER A 162 -1.80 2.20 -6.54
N TYR A 163 -1.70 3.42 -5.99
CA TYR A 163 -2.45 3.81 -4.80
C TYR A 163 -3.96 3.88 -5.06
N MET A 164 -4.39 4.39 -6.21
CA MET A 164 -5.81 4.45 -6.58
C MET A 164 -6.42 3.05 -6.76
N LEU A 165 -5.77 2.21 -7.55
CA LEU A 165 -6.28 0.87 -7.83
C LEU A 165 -6.30 0.02 -6.57
N ASN A 166 -5.34 0.20 -5.65
CA ASN A 166 -5.39 -0.42 -4.32
C ASN A 166 -6.65 -0.04 -3.54
N THR A 167 -7.05 1.24 -3.56
CA THR A 167 -8.22 1.71 -2.80
C THR A 167 -9.52 1.28 -3.45
N VAL A 168 -9.60 1.33 -4.78
CA VAL A 168 -10.75 0.85 -5.56
C VAL A 168 -10.96 -0.65 -5.34
N LEU A 169 -9.91 -1.45 -5.42
CA LEU A 169 -9.99 -2.90 -5.20
C LEU A 169 -10.32 -3.24 -3.74
N SER A 170 -9.78 -2.49 -2.78
CA SER A 170 -10.12 -2.65 -1.36
C SER A 170 -11.58 -2.29 -1.08
N LEU A 171 -12.11 -1.23 -1.70
CA LEU A 171 -13.51 -0.85 -1.59
C LEU A 171 -14.42 -1.88 -2.27
N CYS A 172 -14.05 -2.34 -3.47
CA CYS A 172 -14.78 -3.39 -4.19
C CYS A 172 -14.89 -4.66 -3.34
N LEU A 173 -13.78 -5.09 -2.74
CA LEU A 173 -13.77 -6.20 -1.79
C LEU A 173 -14.70 -5.95 -0.60
N ALA A 174 -14.62 -4.79 0.05
CA ALA A 174 -15.48 -4.47 1.18
C ALA A 174 -16.97 -4.47 0.81
N MET A 175 -17.30 -3.94 -0.37
CA MET A 175 -18.66 -3.98 -0.92
C MET A 175 -19.11 -5.42 -1.22
N CYS A 176 -18.26 -6.26 -1.80
CA CYS A 176 -18.56 -7.69 -2.02
C CYS A 176 -18.77 -8.43 -0.70
N MET A 177 -17.98 -8.11 0.33
CA MET A 177 -18.12 -8.71 1.66
C MET A 177 -19.44 -8.30 2.34
N TRP A 178 -19.86 -7.06 2.13
CA TRP A 178 -21.10 -6.54 2.69
C TRP A 178 -22.34 -7.03 1.92
N ALA A 179 -22.26 -7.10 0.59
CA ALA A 179 -23.38 -7.45 -0.28
C ALA A 179 -23.61 -8.96 -0.42
N LEU A 180 -22.56 -9.79 -0.35
CA LEU A 180 -22.69 -11.24 -0.52
C LEU A 180 -22.86 -11.93 0.84
N ASN A 181 -24.03 -12.53 1.04
CA ASN A 181 -24.28 -13.48 2.12
C ASN A 181 -23.45 -14.76 1.93
N ARG A 182 -23.19 -15.45 3.05
CA ARG A 182 -22.38 -16.67 3.13
C ARG A 182 -22.65 -17.68 2.01
N SER A 183 -23.93 -17.93 1.69
CA SER A 183 -24.33 -18.94 0.70
C SER A 183 -24.14 -18.52 -0.76
N ASN A 184 -24.03 -17.22 -1.04
CA ASN A 184 -23.91 -16.69 -2.40
C ASN A 184 -22.49 -16.17 -2.71
N ARG A 185 -21.56 -16.30 -1.76
CA ARG A 185 -20.19 -15.82 -1.93
C ARG A 185 -19.33 -16.89 -2.61
N PRO A 186 -18.72 -16.61 -3.77
CA PRO A 186 -17.69 -17.48 -4.33
C PRO A 186 -16.47 -17.47 -3.41
N TYR A 187 -15.99 -18.65 -3.00
CA TYR A 187 -14.83 -18.78 -2.10
C TYR A 187 -13.54 -18.15 -2.68
N TRP A 188 -13.42 -18.08 -4.01
CA TRP A 188 -12.24 -17.56 -4.70
C TRP A 188 -12.23 -16.03 -4.83
N LEU A 189 -13.41 -15.40 -4.85
CA LEU A 189 -13.57 -13.97 -5.15
C LEU A 189 -12.71 -13.07 -4.23
N PRO A 190 -12.71 -13.27 -2.91
CA PRO A 190 -11.97 -12.37 -2.02
C PRO A 190 -10.45 -12.55 -2.17
N SER A 191 -9.99 -13.79 -2.35
CA SER A 191 -8.58 -14.12 -2.54
C SER A 191 -8.06 -13.57 -3.87
N CYS A 192 -8.84 -13.69 -4.94
CA CYS A 192 -8.46 -13.13 -6.25
C CYS A 192 -8.31 -11.61 -6.20
N LEU A 193 -9.27 -10.91 -5.59
CA LEU A 193 -9.19 -9.46 -5.47
C LEU A 193 -8.03 -9.01 -4.55
N ALA A 194 -7.73 -9.74 -3.48
CA ALA A 194 -6.57 -9.47 -2.63
C ALA A 194 -5.22 -9.77 -3.33
N LEU A 195 -5.17 -10.76 -4.23
CA LEU A 195 -3.99 -10.97 -5.06
C LEU A 195 -3.81 -9.83 -6.06
N LEU A 196 -4.90 -9.37 -6.68
CA LEU A 196 -4.89 -8.24 -7.60
C LEU A 196 -4.40 -6.94 -6.95
N THR A 197 -4.80 -6.66 -5.69
CA THR A 197 -4.26 -5.49 -4.96
C THR A 197 -2.75 -5.59 -4.80
N GLY A 198 -2.24 -6.76 -4.41
CA GLY A 198 -0.80 -7.00 -4.27
C GLY A 198 -0.03 -6.76 -5.58
N VAL A 199 -0.53 -7.29 -6.69
CA VAL A 199 0.07 -7.13 -8.03
C VAL A 199 0.11 -5.68 -8.47
N VAL A 200 -0.96 -4.92 -8.20
CA VAL A 200 -1.08 -3.51 -8.55
C VAL A 200 -0.16 -2.62 -7.71
N VAL A 201 0.01 -2.92 -6.41
CA VAL A 201 0.79 -2.11 -5.48
C VAL A 201 2.29 -2.34 -5.62
N ALA A 202 2.72 -3.56 -5.92
CA ALA A 202 4.13 -3.94 -5.97
C ALA A 202 5.00 -3.06 -6.90
N PRO A 203 4.59 -2.70 -8.13
CA PRO A 203 5.35 -1.82 -9.02
C PRO A 203 5.59 -0.42 -8.42
N GLY A 204 4.57 0.19 -7.82
CA GLY A 204 4.68 1.51 -7.20
C GLY A 204 5.70 1.52 -6.04
N GLY A 205 5.63 0.50 -5.17
CA GLY A 205 6.61 0.33 -4.10
C GLY A 205 8.03 0.08 -4.60
N ALA A 206 8.18 -0.72 -5.66
CA ALA A 206 9.48 -0.98 -6.28
C ALA A 206 10.11 0.29 -6.87
N ILE A 207 9.32 1.12 -7.57
CA ILE A 207 9.78 2.40 -8.14
C ILE A 207 10.28 3.34 -7.05
N ILE A 208 9.51 3.54 -5.99
CA ILE A 208 9.91 4.40 -4.86
C ILE A 208 11.21 3.89 -4.23
N GLY A 209 11.31 2.57 -4.03
CA GLY A 209 12.49 1.94 -3.44
C GLY A 209 13.75 2.07 -4.30
N LEU A 210 13.62 1.89 -5.61
CA LEU A 210 14.73 2.02 -6.57
C LEU A 210 15.17 3.48 -6.70
N GLU A 211 14.23 4.42 -6.82
CA GLU A 211 14.56 5.84 -6.97
C GLU A 211 15.15 6.41 -5.68
N LYS A 212 14.63 6.03 -4.50
CA LYS A 212 15.22 6.41 -3.22
C LYS A 212 16.66 5.92 -3.05
N ARG A 213 17.02 4.75 -3.61
CA ARG A 213 18.40 4.26 -3.62
C ARG A 213 19.27 5.04 -4.60
N ARG A 214 18.72 5.48 -5.72
CA ARG A 214 19.40 6.37 -6.68
C ARG A 214 19.71 7.75 -6.09
N MET A 215 18.85 8.20 -5.16
CA MET A 215 18.93 9.50 -4.49
C MET A 215 19.74 9.48 -3.18
N ARG A 216 20.18 8.31 -2.70
CA ARG A 216 21.14 8.22 -1.58
C ARG A 216 22.54 8.18 -2.14
#